data_AF-A0A5K1J7Y8-F1
#
_entry.id   AF-A0A5K1J7Y8-F1
#
_cell.length_a   1.000
_cell.length_b   1.000
_cell.length_c   1.000
_cell.angle_alpha   90.00
_cell.angle_beta   90.00
_cell.angle_gamma   90.00
#
_symmetry.space_group_name_H-M   'P 1'
#
loop_
_entity.id
_entity.type
_entity.pdbx_description
1 polymer ?
#
loop_
_entity_poly.entity_id
_entity_poly.type
_entity_poly.pdbx_seq_one_letter_code
_entity_poly.pdbx_strand_id
1 'polypeptide(L)'
;MLGSVAAVVDNLESDGSVSYRGLLLGSGWQGESSSDGAQLGASGGGLQLKAVRFGLSGALADRYDVWYRSCDSARGWTGWASSGEPSGVESGASGLTAVQVALVAKGGAAPGPTEGAFVSGAASGPALVLQGHVAERGWLQAVGGGEDVGTTGRGLALQAVRASLEGAGEGSSVSVAAHVAGIGWQDAASAPSYAGTVGQGRAVQAVRVSLSGPVSDSYDVWYRVHAAGYGWLGWAKDGEAAGTEGLGVQAEALQVVLVEKGGDAPSSGAPAELSAPSLSLRAHVAGIGWQAAVGNGGTAGTTGQARAVEAISAEVSSPVSGGLSYSAHVAGIGWQDEASGGALAGTTGQGRAVECVKMRLTGGLSEYYDVWYRAYVQDYGWLGWASDGARAGTTGIGYRLEALQVRIVAKGSAAPGPTEGAYRDRPLHPNSVVLNVPCTMQNPELPTGCESVALTNALNYYGFGLGKTVIADAYMPKSSWDFVTAFWGNPHSASNGNCISAPGLTNTANSFLISRGSNLRAYDVTGTGFYDLYSYLESGHPVIIWSTIGMQNLGRCYATQAYGGRVYRTYTNSHSVVLRGFNRSLGTVYIADSLSGYVSNSAERIASLYSQRGAQAVVLK
;
A
#
# COMPACT_ATOMS: atom_id res chain seq x y z
N MET A 1 25.13 -13.82 25.01
CA MET A 1 25.70 -15.19 24.93
C MET A 1 26.94 -15.13 24.08
N LEU A 2 27.97 -15.89 24.45
CA LEU A 2 29.18 -16.07 23.66
C LEU A 2 28.88 -16.99 22.48
N GLY A 3 29.15 -16.50 21.26
CA GLY A 3 29.19 -17.33 20.06
C GLY A 3 30.59 -17.84 19.72
N SER A 4 31.62 -17.22 20.31
CA SER A 4 33.02 -17.56 20.13
C SER A 4 33.85 -17.10 21.32
N VAL A 5 35.05 -17.68 21.46
CA VAL A 5 36.09 -17.29 22.42
C VAL A 5 37.44 -17.35 21.68
N ALA A 6 38.33 -16.43 21.99
CA ALA A 6 39.73 -16.49 21.56
C ALA A 6 40.62 -16.24 22.77
N ALA A 7 41.74 -16.95 22.85
CA ALA A 7 42.73 -16.75 23.90
C ALA A 7 44.14 -16.73 23.31
N VAL A 8 44.97 -15.85 23.84
CA VAL A 8 46.40 -15.73 23.53
C VAL A 8 47.14 -15.74 24.86
N VAL A 9 48.34 -16.31 24.88
CA VAL A 9 49.27 -16.17 26.00
C VAL A 9 50.37 -15.20 25.56
N ASP A 10 50.36 -13.99 26.12
CA ASP A 10 51.37 -12.97 25.83
C ASP A 10 52.61 -13.13 26.74
N ASN A 11 53.77 -12.61 26.29
CA ASN A 11 55.06 -12.71 26.99
C ASN A 11 55.57 -14.14 27.21
N LEU A 12 55.60 -14.93 26.14
CA LEU A 12 56.12 -16.29 26.14
C LEU A 12 57.64 -16.32 26.43
N GLU A 13 58.03 -16.50 27.69
CA GLU A 13 59.38 -16.97 28.05
C GLU A 13 59.60 -18.45 27.66
N SER A 14 58.56 -19.11 27.09
CA SER A 14 58.45 -20.54 26.77
C SER A 14 57.85 -20.76 25.40
N ASP A 15 58.45 -21.62 24.59
CA ASP A 15 57.81 -22.13 23.38
C ASP A 15 56.57 -22.98 23.72
N GLY A 16 55.50 -22.89 22.94
CA GLY A 16 54.26 -23.62 23.19
C GLY A 16 53.02 -22.80 22.82
N SER A 17 51.85 -23.44 22.87
CA SER A 17 50.58 -22.86 22.42
C SER A 17 49.46 -23.09 23.43
N VAL A 18 48.49 -22.18 23.45
CA VAL A 18 47.18 -22.44 24.03
C VAL A 18 46.26 -22.97 22.93
N SER A 19 45.57 -24.07 23.22
CA SER A 19 44.57 -24.66 22.35
C SER A 19 43.22 -24.72 23.06
N TYR A 20 42.14 -24.60 22.30
CA TYR A 20 40.80 -24.66 22.85
C TYR A 20 39.77 -25.17 21.86
N ARG A 21 38.72 -25.83 22.39
CA ARG A 21 37.59 -26.40 21.64
C ARG A 21 36.28 -25.98 22.27
N GLY A 22 35.26 -25.81 21.43
CA GLY A 22 33.92 -25.45 21.84
C GLY A 22 32.92 -26.56 21.57
N LEU A 23 31.91 -26.67 22.43
CA LEU A 23 30.66 -27.34 22.16
C LEU A 23 29.63 -26.27 21.80
N LEU A 24 29.08 -26.31 20.57
CA LEU A 24 28.02 -25.38 20.17
C LEU A 24 26.64 -26.01 20.36
N LEU A 25 25.63 -25.17 20.53
CA LEU A 25 24.24 -25.58 20.64
C LEU A 25 23.81 -26.47 19.46
N GLY A 26 23.22 -27.62 19.75
CA GLY A 26 22.70 -28.53 18.72
C GLY A 26 23.79 -29.12 17.80
N SER A 27 25.07 -29.06 18.23
CA SER A 27 26.19 -29.70 17.56
C SER A 27 26.95 -30.61 18.54
N GLY A 28 27.84 -31.43 17.99
CA GLY A 28 28.89 -32.05 18.81
C GLY A 28 30.01 -31.07 19.18
N TRP A 29 30.99 -31.56 19.93
CA TRP A 29 32.26 -30.86 20.11
C TRP A 29 32.89 -30.58 18.74
N GLN A 30 33.43 -29.38 18.55
CA GLN A 30 34.15 -29.05 17.33
C GLN A 30 35.33 -29.99 17.10
N GLY A 31 35.49 -30.46 15.86
CA GLY A 31 36.47 -31.49 15.50
C GLY A 31 37.93 -31.04 15.65
N GLU A 32 38.24 -29.78 15.28
CA GLU A 32 39.58 -29.20 15.38
C GLU A 32 39.69 -28.24 16.59
N SER A 33 40.86 -28.23 17.23
CA SER A 33 41.19 -27.20 18.23
C SER A 33 41.54 -25.89 17.51
N SER A 34 41.01 -24.77 18.00
CA SER A 34 41.58 -23.45 17.71
C SER A 34 42.79 -23.21 18.63
N SER A 35 43.74 -22.40 18.21
CA SER A 35 44.92 -22.07 19.00
C SER A 35 45.35 -20.61 18.84
N ASP A 36 46.02 -20.09 19.85
CA ASP A 36 46.76 -18.81 19.83
C ASP A 36 46.06 -17.66 19.08
N GLY A 37 44.93 -17.23 19.64
CA GLY A 37 44.17 -16.07 19.16
C GLY A 37 43.21 -16.37 18.01
N ALA A 38 43.25 -17.56 17.42
CA ALA A 38 42.25 -17.99 16.45
C ALA A 38 40.87 -18.07 17.13
N GLN A 39 39.87 -17.37 16.61
CA GLN A 39 38.52 -17.43 17.19
C GLN A 39 37.94 -18.85 17.09
N LEU A 40 37.42 -19.35 18.23
CA LEU A 40 36.54 -20.52 18.24
C LEU A 40 35.37 -20.28 17.29
N GLY A 41 35.26 -21.12 16.27
CA GLY A 41 34.10 -21.12 15.39
C GLY A 41 33.93 -19.83 14.58
N ALA A 42 34.94 -19.40 13.83
CA ALA A 42 34.84 -18.33 12.82
C ALA A 42 33.69 -18.51 11.77
N SER A 43 32.94 -19.62 11.83
CA SER A 43 31.82 -19.98 10.96
C SER A 43 30.52 -20.29 11.70
N GLY A 44 30.41 -20.08 13.02
CA GLY A 44 29.33 -20.61 13.86
C GLY A 44 27.91 -20.07 13.60
N GLY A 45 27.69 -19.22 12.59
CA GLY A 45 26.34 -18.84 12.12
C GLY A 45 25.38 -18.34 13.20
N GLY A 46 25.87 -17.78 14.32
CA GLY A 46 25.07 -17.35 15.48
C GLY A 46 24.68 -18.45 16.49
N LEU A 47 25.30 -19.63 16.42
CA LEU A 47 25.17 -20.70 17.43
C LEU A 47 25.79 -20.27 18.77
N GLN A 48 25.19 -20.71 19.86
CA GLN A 48 25.67 -20.41 21.21
C GLN A 48 26.71 -21.42 21.66
N LEU A 49 27.73 -20.95 22.39
CA LEU A 49 28.70 -21.81 23.05
C LEU A 49 28.08 -22.39 24.32
N LYS A 50 28.15 -23.72 24.46
CA LYS A 50 27.58 -24.50 25.58
C LYS A 50 28.66 -24.91 26.58
N ALA A 51 29.82 -25.32 26.07
CA ALA A 51 30.97 -25.67 26.87
C ALA A 51 32.29 -25.40 26.12
N VAL A 52 33.38 -25.32 26.87
CA VAL A 52 34.74 -25.15 26.34
C VAL A 52 35.69 -26.18 26.93
N ARG A 53 36.77 -26.46 26.20
CA ARG A 53 37.98 -27.14 26.67
C ARG A 53 39.17 -26.27 26.32
N PHE A 54 40.11 -26.11 27.25
CA PHE A 54 41.40 -25.47 27.04
C PHE A 54 42.52 -26.47 27.33
N GLY A 55 43.60 -26.37 26.59
CA GLY A 55 44.81 -27.13 26.82
C GLY A 55 46.05 -26.33 26.43
N LEU A 56 47.19 -26.70 26.98
CA LEU A 56 48.49 -26.14 26.63
C LEU A 56 49.32 -27.20 25.90
N SER A 57 50.25 -26.76 25.05
CA SER A 57 51.25 -27.62 24.41
C SER A 57 52.66 -27.03 24.50
N GLY A 58 53.69 -27.84 24.20
CA GLY A 58 55.09 -27.40 24.22
C GLY A 58 55.63 -27.13 25.63
N ALA A 59 56.71 -26.35 25.72
CA ALA A 59 57.33 -25.96 26.99
C ALA A 59 56.40 -25.12 27.89
N LEU A 60 55.36 -24.51 27.31
CA LEU A 60 54.28 -23.87 28.05
C LEU A 60 53.49 -24.89 28.91
N ALA A 61 53.20 -26.08 28.37
CA ALA A 61 52.52 -27.16 29.09
C ALA A 61 53.40 -27.84 30.15
N ASP A 62 54.72 -27.75 30.00
CA ASP A 62 55.68 -28.26 30.97
C ASP A 62 55.81 -27.33 32.19
N ARG A 63 55.65 -26.02 31.98
CA ARG A 63 55.81 -25.00 33.03
C ARG A 63 54.52 -24.56 33.70
N TYR A 64 53.39 -24.70 33.03
CA TYR A 64 52.10 -24.22 33.52
C TYR A 64 50.99 -25.26 33.37
N ASP A 65 50.01 -25.18 34.26
CA ASP A 65 48.70 -25.79 34.08
C ASP A 65 47.67 -24.71 33.78
N VAL A 66 46.75 -25.01 32.87
CA VAL A 66 45.60 -24.15 32.57
C VAL A 66 44.39 -24.62 33.36
N TRP A 67 43.80 -23.70 34.11
CA TRP A 67 42.51 -23.85 34.78
C TRP A 67 41.50 -22.90 34.17
N TYR A 68 40.27 -23.34 34.00
CA TYR A 68 39.23 -22.52 33.41
C TYR A 68 37.84 -22.87 33.95
N ARG A 69 36.95 -21.89 33.99
CA ARG A 69 35.54 -22.09 34.32
C ARG A 69 34.66 -21.25 33.43
N SER A 70 33.40 -21.64 33.33
CA SER A 70 32.42 -21.02 32.45
C SER A 70 31.30 -20.37 33.27
N CYS A 71 30.77 -19.25 32.81
CA CYS A 71 29.53 -18.69 33.35
C CYS A 71 28.39 -19.04 32.40
N ASP A 72 27.43 -19.82 32.86
CA ASP A 72 26.21 -20.18 32.13
C ASP A 72 25.07 -19.22 32.47
N SER A 73 24.22 -18.89 31.48
CA SER A 73 23.14 -17.93 31.66
C SER A 73 22.07 -18.35 32.68
N ALA A 74 21.90 -19.65 32.93
CA ALA A 74 20.93 -20.17 33.88
C ALA A 74 21.56 -20.56 35.23
N ARG A 75 22.84 -20.96 35.23
CA ARG A 75 23.51 -21.51 36.42
C ARG A 75 24.57 -20.60 37.04
N GLY A 76 24.99 -19.54 36.36
CA GLY A 76 26.12 -18.72 36.78
C GLY A 76 27.46 -19.44 36.60
N TRP A 77 28.44 -19.11 37.43
CA TRP A 77 29.79 -19.67 37.33
C TRP A 77 29.84 -21.16 37.72
N THR A 78 30.39 -22.00 36.84
CA THR A 78 30.72 -23.40 37.09
C THR A 78 31.99 -23.52 37.95
N GLY A 79 32.28 -24.76 38.38
CA GLY A 79 33.58 -25.11 38.95
C GLY A 79 34.73 -24.95 37.96
N TRP A 80 35.97 -24.96 38.47
CA TRP A 80 37.19 -24.92 37.66
C TRP A 80 37.52 -26.30 37.07
N ALA A 81 37.62 -26.36 35.74
CA ALA A 81 38.12 -27.49 34.97
C ALA A 81 39.64 -27.38 34.77
N SER A 82 40.32 -28.53 34.78
CA SER A 82 41.73 -28.65 34.44
C SER A 82 41.94 -28.76 32.93
N SER A 83 43.20 -28.66 32.50
CA SER A 83 43.61 -28.85 31.10
C SER A 83 42.95 -30.07 30.45
N GLY A 84 42.25 -29.87 29.34
CA GLY A 84 41.54 -30.89 28.57
C GLY A 84 40.13 -31.25 29.05
N GLU A 85 39.79 -30.98 30.31
CA GLU A 85 38.49 -31.33 30.89
C GLU A 85 37.38 -30.33 30.52
N PRO A 86 36.15 -30.77 30.22
CA PRO A 86 35.10 -29.83 29.80
C PRO A 86 34.74 -28.82 30.91
N SER A 87 34.34 -27.62 30.51
CA SER A 87 33.77 -26.59 31.37
C SER A 87 32.52 -25.97 30.75
N GLY A 88 31.37 -26.08 31.41
CA GLY A 88 30.10 -25.53 30.93
C GLY A 88 28.89 -26.43 31.16
N VAL A 89 27.82 -26.22 30.38
CA VAL A 89 26.55 -26.95 30.49
C VAL A 89 26.19 -27.48 29.12
N GLU A 90 26.08 -28.80 28.98
CA GLU A 90 25.84 -29.45 27.69
C GLU A 90 24.39 -29.31 27.21
N SER A 91 23.42 -29.44 28.12
CA SER A 91 22.00 -29.50 27.80
C SER A 91 21.22 -28.21 28.07
N GLY A 92 20.01 -28.12 27.52
CA GLY A 92 19.03 -27.05 27.67
C GLY A 92 19.28 -25.85 26.77
N ALA A 93 18.41 -24.85 26.92
CA ALA A 93 18.46 -23.60 26.15
C ALA A 93 19.49 -22.56 26.68
N SER A 94 20.16 -22.85 27.80
CA SER A 94 21.19 -21.97 28.36
C SER A 94 22.48 -22.02 27.54
N GLY A 95 23.42 -21.13 27.84
CA GLY A 95 24.69 -21.05 27.14
C GLY A 95 25.64 -20.10 27.84
N LEU A 96 26.88 -20.09 27.38
CA LEU A 96 27.94 -19.37 28.06
C LEU A 96 27.81 -17.85 27.86
N THR A 97 27.97 -17.12 28.95
CA THR A 97 28.03 -15.65 28.97
C THR A 97 29.45 -15.13 29.21
N ALA A 98 30.29 -15.93 29.87
CA ALA A 98 31.70 -15.61 30.12
C ALA A 98 32.52 -16.90 30.27
N VAL A 99 33.83 -16.80 30.02
CA VAL A 99 34.82 -17.83 30.36
C VAL A 99 35.93 -17.14 31.15
N GLN A 100 36.34 -17.73 32.26
CA GLN A 100 37.49 -17.28 33.04
C GLN A 100 38.60 -18.32 32.91
N VAL A 101 39.80 -17.87 32.57
CA VAL A 101 40.98 -18.71 32.38
C VAL A 101 42.10 -18.22 33.30
N ALA A 102 42.83 -19.16 33.89
CA ALA A 102 43.99 -18.91 34.75
C ALA A 102 45.14 -19.85 34.37
N LEU A 103 46.33 -19.29 34.28
CA LEU A 103 47.58 -20.06 34.19
C LEU A 103 48.21 -20.10 35.57
N VAL A 104 48.55 -21.30 36.03
CA VAL A 104 49.27 -21.52 37.30
C VAL A 104 50.53 -22.30 37.03
N ALA A 105 51.55 -22.18 37.89
CA ALA A 105 52.76 -22.98 37.78
C ALA A 105 52.41 -24.48 37.77
N LYS A 106 53.21 -25.28 37.06
CA LYS A 106 52.98 -26.72 36.92
C LYS A 106 52.80 -27.40 38.29
N GLY A 107 51.73 -28.18 38.44
CA GLY A 107 51.35 -28.83 39.69
C GLY A 107 50.65 -27.92 40.70
N GLY A 108 50.34 -26.68 40.34
CA GLY A 108 49.62 -25.71 41.17
C GLY A 108 48.15 -26.10 41.39
N ALA A 109 47.61 -25.74 42.56
CA ALA A 109 46.22 -26.00 42.91
C ALA A 109 45.24 -25.17 42.04
N ALA A 110 44.01 -25.68 41.90
CA ALA A 110 42.94 -24.96 41.24
C ALA A 110 42.68 -23.59 41.93
N PRO A 111 42.35 -22.52 41.16
CA PRO A 111 42.05 -21.20 41.75
C PRO A 111 40.79 -21.16 42.62
N GLY A 112 39.97 -22.22 42.61
CA GLY A 112 38.74 -22.33 43.40
C GLY A 112 38.12 -23.73 43.30
N PRO A 113 36.85 -23.88 43.71
CA PRO A 113 36.15 -25.17 43.67
C PRO A 113 36.13 -25.77 42.27
N THR A 114 36.41 -27.07 42.15
CA THR A 114 36.41 -27.82 40.89
C THR A 114 35.12 -28.60 40.66
N GLU A 115 34.28 -28.75 41.68
CA GLU A 115 33.00 -29.45 41.59
C GLU A 115 32.04 -28.72 40.64
N GLY A 116 31.34 -29.49 39.80
CA GLY A 116 30.37 -28.94 38.84
C GLY A 116 31.00 -28.09 37.73
N ALA A 117 32.29 -28.31 37.40
CA ALA A 117 32.94 -27.64 36.29
C ALA A 117 32.24 -27.89 34.95
N PHE A 118 31.75 -29.11 34.75
CA PHE A 118 30.91 -29.49 33.63
C PHE A 118 29.63 -30.17 34.12
N VAL A 119 28.51 -29.75 33.56
CA VAL A 119 27.22 -30.40 33.77
C VAL A 119 26.86 -31.13 32.49
N SER A 120 27.17 -32.42 32.46
CA SER A 120 26.59 -33.37 31.52
C SER A 120 25.28 -33.88 32.11
N GLY A 121 24.17 -33.68 31.42
CA GLY A 121 22.91 -34.28 31.79
C GLY A 121 22.10 -34.48 30.54
N ALA A 122 21.88 -35.74 30.13
CA ALA A 122 20.77 -36.04 29.26
C ALA A 122 19.52 -35.47 29.94
N ALA A 123 18.72 -34.69 29.21
CA ALA A 123 17.42 -34.28 29.70
C ALA A 123 16.64 -35.53 30.17
N SER A 124 15.77 -35.39 31.17
CA SER A 124 14.99 -36.49 31.76
C SER A 124 13.87 -36.97 30.81
N GLY A 125 14.21 -37.21 29.55
CA GLY A 125 13.30 -37.31 28.40
C GLY A 125 13.73 -36.36 27.27
N PRO A 126 13.10 -36.46 26.09
CA PRO A 126 13.41 -35.60 24.96
C PRO A 126 13.06 -34.13 25.27
N ALA A 127 13.98 -33.22 24.99
CA ALA A 127 13.81 -31.78 25.18
C ALA A 127 14.09 -31.01 23.89
N LEU A 128 13.17 -30.11 23.52
CA LEU A 128 13.35 -29.19 22.40
C LEU A 128 14.17 -27.98 22.81
N VAL A 129 15.10 -27.60 21.95
CA VAL A 129 15.78 -26.30 22.01
C VAL A 129 15.68 -25.64 20.64
N LEU A 130 15.19 -24.40 20.63
CA LEU A 130 14.93 -23.66 19.40
C LEU A 130 15.59 -22.28 19.43
N GLN A 131 15.95 -21.77 18.27
CA GLN A 131 16.52 -20.43 18.15
C GLN A 131 15.99 -19.75 16.89
N GLY A 132 15.59 -18.48 17.00
CA GLY A 132 15.08 -17.67 15.90
C GLY A 132 16.05 -16.57 15.50
N HIS A 133 16.20 -16.35 14.20
CA HIS A 133 16.84 -15.16 13.63
C HIS A 133 15.75 -14.14 13.29
N VAL A 134 15.76 -12.99 13.97
CA VAL A 134 14.76 -11.94 13.79
C VAL A 134 15.37 -10.76 13.04
N ALA A 135 14.60 -10.17 12.13
CA ALA A 135 14.98 -8.96 11.41
C ALA A 135 15.52 -7.89 12.36
N GLU A 136 16.63 -7.25 11.98
CA GLU A 136 17.32 -6.20 12.75
C GLU A 136 17.93 -6.64 14.10
N ARG A 137 17.63 -7.84 14.59
CA ARG A 137 18.12 -8.37 15.88
C ARG A 137 19.10 -9.52 15.74
N GLY A 138 19.13 -10.17 14.59
CA GLY A 138 19.96 -11.35 14.38
C GLY A 138 19.41 -12.57 15.12
N TRP A 139 20.30 -13.52 15.40
CA TRP A 139 19.98 -14.71 16.21
C TRP A 139 19.71 -14.32 17.66
N LEU A 140 18.49 -14.60 18.14
CA LEU A 140 18.10 -14.40 19.54
C LEU A 140 18.64 -15.50 20.44
N GLN A 141 18.38 -15.39 21.74
CA GLN A 141 18.69 -16.47 22.68
C GLN A 141 17.89 -17.73 22.30
N ALA A 142 18.52 -18.90 22.40
CA ALA A 142 17.81 -20.17 22.29
C ALA A 142 16.84 -20.32 23.47
N VAL A 143 15.73 -20.99 23.21
CA VAL A 143 14.62 -21.17 24.15
C VAL A 143 14.19 -22.62 24.18
N GLY A 144 13.57 -23.04 25.26
CA GLY A 144 13.02 -24.38 25.42
C GLY A 144 11.71 -24.58 24.67
N GLY A 145 11.22 -25.81 24.64
CA GLY A 145 9.88 -26.10 24.13
C GLY A 145 8.80 -25.29 24.87
N GLY A 146 7.84 -24.74 24.11
CA GLY A 146 6.71 -23.93 24.60
C GLY A 146 7.00 -22.43 24.71
N GLU A 147 8.28 -22.04 24.69
CA GLU A 147 8.69 -20.64 24.72
C GLU A 147 8.66 -20.00 23.32
N ASP A 148 8.61 -18.66 23.28
CA ASP A 148 8.50 -17.90 22.03
C ASP A 148 9.84 -17.83 21.29
N VAL A 149 9.88 -18.44 20.11
CA VAL A 149 11.01 -18.37 19.17
C VAL A 149 10.81 -17.16 18.24
N GLY A 150 11.28 -15.99 18.66
CA GLY A 150 11.17 -14.75 17.89
C GLY A 150 10.70 -13.58 18.74
N THR A 151 9.85 -12.72 18.18
CA THR A 151 9.22 -11.62 18.92
C THR A 151 7.74 -11.51 18.56
N THR A 152 6.85 -11.36 19.53
CA THR A 152 5.41 -11.21 19.29
C THR A 152 5.00 -9.74 19.25
N GLY A 153 4.24 -9.32 18.23
CA GLY A 153 3.60 -8.00 18.16
C GLY A 153 4.57 -6.82 18.01
N ARG A 154 5.80 -7.07 17.53
CA ARG A 154 6.84 -6.04 17.36
C ARG A 154 6.99 -5.55 15.92
N GLY A 155 6.30 -6.16 14.95
CA GLY A 155 6.47 -5.85 13.54
C GLY A 155 7.78 -6.38 12.95
N LEU A 156 8.54 -7.19 13.70
CA LEU A 156 9.83 -7.73 13.27
C LEU A 156 9.64 -9.15 12.72
N ALA A 157 10.04 -9.36 11.48
CA ALA A 157 9.93 -10.65 10.83
C ALA A 157 10.92 -11.68 11.41
N LEU A 158 10.43 -12.87 11.69
CA LEU A 158 11.25 -14.07 11.83
C LEU A 158 11.80 -14.41 10.43
N GLN A 159 13.12 -14.52 10.31
CA GLN A 159 13.80 -14.75 9.04
C GLN A 159 14.40 -16.15 8.92
N ALA A 160 14.79 -16.75 10.05
CA ALA A 160 15.23 -18.14 10.10
C ALA A 160 14.94 -18.79 11.45
N VAL A 161 14.84 -20.11 11.48
CA VAL A 161 14.63 -20.94 12.67
C VAL A 161 15.56 -22.14 12.62
N ARG A 162 16.13 -22.49 13.77
CA ARG A 162 16.78 -23.79 13.98
C ARG A 162 16.16 -24.48 15.18
N ALA A 163 16.14 -25.80 15.12
CA ALA A 163 15.68 -26.65 16.21
C ALA A 163 16.68 -27.78 16.42
N SER A 164 16.90 -28.13 17.68
CA SER A 164 17.65 -29.30 18.12
C SER A 164 16.85 -30.06 19.17
N LEU A 165 17.16 -31.34 19.29
CA LEU A 165 16.53 -32.25 20.23
C LEU A 165 17.60 -32.86 21.12
N GLU A 166 17.38 -32.83 22.42
CA GLU A 166 18.31 -33.35 23.42
C GLU A 166 17.64 -34.46 24.24
N GLY A 167 18.42 -35.42 24.76
CA GLY A 167 17.88 -36.48 25.63
C GLY A 167 16.91 -37.47 24.95
N ALA A 168 16.86 -37.50 23.62
CA ALA A 168 15.89 -38.26 22.84
C ALA A 168 16.35 -39.65 22.35
N GLY A 169 17.54 -40.09 22.78
CA GLY A 169 18.16 -41.33 22.30
C GLY A 169 18.90 -41.18 20.97
N GLU A 170 19.76 -42.14 20.66
CA GLU A 170 20.58 -42.14 19.45
C GLU A 170 19.70 -42.29 18.18
N GLY A 171 20.01 -41.51 17.14
CA GLY A 171 19.26 -41.50 15.89
C GLY A 171 17.97 -40.66 15.89
N SER A 172 17.57 -40.10 17.03
CA SER A 172 16.43 -39.18 17.15
C SER A 172 16.80 -37.75 16.71
N SER A 173 15.91 -37.09 15.98
CA SER A 173 16.12 -35.70 15.55
C SER A 173 14.81 -34.93 15.36
N VAL A 174 14.94 -33.60 15.27
CA VAL A 174 13.89 -32.66 14.89
C VAL A 174 14.36 -31.83 13.72
N SER A 175 13.48 -31.61 12.75
CA SER A 175 13.75 -30.77 11.57
C SER A 175 12.66 -29.73 11.38
N VAL A 176 13.03 -28.59 10.81
CA VAL A 176 12.12 -27.49 10.45
C VAL A 176 12.25 -27.21 8.97
N ALA A 177 11.15 -27.08 8.25
CA ALA A 177 11.10 -26.48 6.92
C ALA A 177 10.40 -25.12 7.01
N ALA A 178 10.80 -24.16 6.17
CA ALA A 178 10.21 -22.81 6.16
C ALA A 178 9.71 -22.44 4.77
N HIS A 179 8.52 -21.83 4.72
CA HIS A 179 8.03 -21.11 3.55
C HIS A 179 8.49 -19.65 3.63
N VAL A 180 9.38 -19.23 2.72
CA VAL A 180 10.00 -17.90 2.76
C VAL A 180 9.42 -16.98 1.69
N ALA A 181 9.21 -15.71 2.05
CA ALA A 181 8.69 -14.68 1.17
C ALA A 181 9.47 -14.61 -0.16
N GLY A 182 8.76 -14.85 -1.26
CA GLY A 182 9.30 -14.83 -2.62
C GLY A 182 10.29 -15.96 -2.94
N ILE A 183 10.33 -17.03 -2.14
CA ILE A 183 11.10 -18.25 -2.40
C ILE A 183 10.16 -19.47 -2.39
N GLY A 184 9.25 -19.55 -1.42
CA GLY A 184 8.40 -20.73 -1.20
C GLY A 184 8.97 -21.66 -0.13
N TRP A 185 8.46 -22.90 -0.11
CA TRP A 185 8.93 -23.96 0.79
C TRP A 185 10.38 -24.36 0.48
N GLN A 186 11.22 -24.38 1.50
CA GLN A 186 12.59 -24.87 1.45
C GLN A 186 12.72 -26.27 2.07
N ASP A 187 13.82 -26.96 1.78
CA ASP A 187 14.14 -28.26 2.41
C ASP A 187 14.22 -28.14 3.94
N ALA A 188 13.86 -29.23 4.61
CA ALA A 188 13.90 -29.30 6.06
C ALA A 188 15.35 -29.30 6.58
N ALA A 189 15.60 -28.57 7.66
CA ALA A 189 16.90 -28.41 8.29
C ALA A 189 16.83 -28.77 9.79
N SER A 190 17.87 -29.43 10.28
CA SER A 190 18.12 -29.67 11.71
C SER A 190 19.34 -28.87 12.14
N ALA A 191 19.42 -28.47 13.41
CA ALA A 191 20.65 -27.87 13.93
C ALA A 191 21.87 -28.78 13.65
N PRO A 192 23.05 -28.22 13.35
CA PRO A 192 23.41 -26.79 13.38
C PRO A 192 22.92 -25.96 12.17
N SER A 193 22.26 -26.57 11.19
CA SER A 193 21.62 -25.86 10.07
C SER A 193 20.34 -25.14 10.52
N TYR A 194 19.72 -24.40 9.60
CA TYR A 194 18.50 -23.64 9.85
C TYR A 194 17.59 -23.62 8.63
N ALA A 195 16.29 -23.43 8.88
CA ALA A 195 15.29 -23.15 7.85
C ALA A 195 15.04 -21.65 7.75
N GLY A 196 14.87 -21.12 6.54
CA GLY A 196 14.71 -19.69 6.29
C GLY A 196 15.95 -19.05 5.66
N THR A 197 16.11 -17.74 5.87
CA THR A 197 17.24 -16.96 5.33
C THR A 197 17.86 -16.05 6.39
N VAL A 198 19.17 -15.85 6.29
CA VAL A 198 19.91 -14.88 7.11
C VAL A 198 20.52 -13.84 6.17
N GLY A 199 20.36 -12.55 6.51
CA GLY A 199 20.95 -11.44 5.76
C GLY A 199 20.31 -11.10 4.41
N GLN A 200 19.23 -11.79 4.02
CA GLN A 200 18.53 -11.56 2.74
C GLN A 200 17.30 -10.64 2.85
N GLY A 201 16.90 -10.26 4.07
CA GLY A 201 15.72 -9.42 4.29
C GLY A 201 14.39 -10.10 3.96
N ARG A 202 14.34 -11.44 3.88
CA ARG A 202 13.13 -12.20 3.56
C ARG A 202 12.54 -12.83 4.82
N ALA A 203 11.24 -12.65 5.00
CA ALA A 203 10.50 -13.21 6.12
C ALA A 203 10.15 -14.69 5.89
N VAL A 204 10.21 -15.48 6.95
CA VAL A 204 9.45 -16.73 7.06
C VAL A 204 7.97 -16.37 7.14
N GLN A 205 7.12 -17.11 6.45
CA GLN A 205 5.67 -16.92 6.43
C GLN A 205 4.94 -18.11 7.04
N ALA A 206 5.47 -19.33 6.83
CA ALA A 206 4.97 -20.57 7.42
C ALA A 206 6.12 -21.53 7.73
N VAL A 207 5.88 -22.51 8.61
CA VAL A 207 6.84 -23.56 8.97
C VAL A 207 6.17 -24.95 8.98
N ARG A 208 7.00 -25.98 8.84
CA ARG A 208 6.67 -27.38 9.15
C ARG A 208 7.74 -27.91 10.09
N VAL A 209 7.35 -28.62 11.14
CA VAL A 209 8.26 -29.24 12.11
C VAL A 209 7.97 -30.72 12.17
N SER A 210 9.02 -31.54 12.06
CA SER A 210 8.90 -32.99 12.02
C SER A 210 9.94 -33.64 12.92
N LEU A 211 9.53 -34.71 13.61
CA LEU A 211 10.41 -35.61 14.35
C LEU A 211 10.82 -36.78 13.46
N SER A 212 12.01 -37.33 13.71
CA SER A 212 12.46 -38.59 13.11
C SER A 212 13.29 -39.42 14.07
N GLY A 213 13.42 -40.71 13.77
CA GLY A 213 14.09 -41.68 14.64
C GLY A 213 13.22 -42.16 15.80
N PRO A 214 13.79 -42.82 16.82
CA PRO A 214 13.03 -43.44 17.91
C PRO A 214 12.08 -42.48 18.65
N VAL A 215 12.41 -41.18 18.72
CA VAL A 215 11.54 -40.19 19.37
C VAL A 215 10.17 -40.04 18.70
N SER A 216 10.08 -40.20 17.37
CA SER A 216 8.82 -40.06 16.65
C SER A 216 7.84 -41.22 16.91
N ASP A 217 8.31 -42.29 17.55
CA ASP A 217 7.44 -43.40 17.97
C ASP A 217 6.72 -43.11 19.29
N SER A 218 7.31 -42.24 20.13
CA SER A 218 6.84 -41.95 21.49
C SER A 218 6.28 -40.54 21.67
N TYR A 219 6.63 -39.60 20.79
CA TYR A 219 6.21 -38.20 20.86
C TYR A 219 5.63 -37.71 19.53
N ASP A 220 4.68 -36.78 19.64
CA ASP A 220 4.21 -35.91 18.59
C ASP A 220 4.81 -34.50 18.79
N VAL A 221 5.08 -33.78 17.71
CA VAL A 221 5.48 -32.36 17.76
C VAL A 221 4.32 -31.46 17.37
N TRP A 222 4.00 -30.51 18.24
CA TRP A 222 2.98 -29.49 18.01
C TRP A 222 3.60 -28.11 17.93
N TYR A 223 3.14 -27.30 16.98
CA TYR A 223 3.71 -25.98 16.77
C TYR A 223 2.70 -25.00 16.18
N ARG A 224 2.91 -23.71 16.47
CA ARG A 224 2.07 -22.63 15.95
C ARG A 224 2.89 -21.39 15.66
N VAL A 225 2.39 -20.57 14.73
CA VAL A 225 3.05 -19.33 14.30
C VAL A 225 2.27 -18.12 14.80
N HIS A 226 3.01 -17.13 15.30
CA HIS A 226 2.50 -15.78 15.49
C HIS A 226 2.68 -15.01 14.18
N ALA A 227 1.59 -14.77 13.45
CA ALA A 227 1.61 -14.06 12.17
C ALA A 227 1.25 -12.58 12.38
N ALA A 228 1.95 -11.68 11.68
CA ALA A 228 1.72 -10.25 11.78
C ALA A 228 0.26 -9.91 11.41
N GLY A 229 -0.41 -9.13 12.27
CA GLY A 229 -1.83 -8.75 12.10
C GLY A 229 -2.86 -9.81 12.52
N TYR A 230 -2.46 -11.09 12.63
CA TYR A 230 -3.35 -12.17 13.06
C TYR A 230 -3.10 -12.63 14.50
N GLY A 231 -1.89 -12.43 15.02
CA GLY A 231 -1.47 -12.99 16.30
C GLY A 231 -1.16 -14.49 16.19
N TRP A 232 -1.36 -15.23 17.28
CA TRP A 232 -1.15 -16.68 17.30
C TRP A 232 -2.23 -17.41 16.50
N LEU A 233 -1.81 -18.08 15.43
CA LEU A 233 -2.64 -19.05 14.71
C LEU A 233 -2.74 -20.36 15.50
N GLY A 234 -3.49 -21.30 14.95
CA GLY A 234 -3.68 -22.61 15.57
C GLY A 234 -2.45 -23.50 15.59
N TRP A 235 -2.55 -24.60 16.33
CA TRP A 235 -1.49 -25.60 16.43
C TRP A 235 -1.56 -26.60 15.27
N ALA A 236 -0.46 -26.73 14.53
CA ALA A 236 -0.19 -27.79 13.57
C ALA A 236 0.50 -28.97 14.26
N LYS A 237 0.32 -30.17 13.70
CA LYS A 237 0.92 -31.41 14.19
C LYS A 237 1.86 -32.01 13.13
N ASP A 238 3.01 -32.56 13.55
CA ASP A 238 3.85 -33.49 12.77
C ASP A 238 3.92 -33.21 11.24
N GLY A 239 4.64 -32.17 10.86
CA GLY A 239 4.87 -31.81 9.44
C GLY A 239 3.71 -31.08 8.74
N GLU A 240 2.55 -30.88 9.37
CA GLU A 240 1.50 -29.99 8.86
C GLU A 240 1.93 -28.52 8.80
N ALA A 241 1.44 -27.73 7.84
CA ALA A 241 1.84 -26.33 7.76
C ALA A 241 1.26 -25.49 8.92
N ALA A 242 2.09 -24.60 9.49
CA ALA A 242 1.67 -23.56 10.43
C ALA A 242 2.12 -22.19 9.93
N GLY A 243 1.23 -21.19 9.93
CA GLY A 243 1.53 -19.84 9.47
C GLY A 243 0.66 -19.38 8.31
N THR A 244 1.25 -18.62 7.38
CA THR A 244 0.55 -18.08 6.22
C THR A 244 1.24 -18.44 4.91
N GLU A 245 0.47 -18.80 3.89
CA GLU A 245 0.96 -19.12 2.55
C GLU A 245 0.30 -18.20 1.50
N GLY A 246 1.10 -17.54 0.66
CA GLY A 246 0.60 -16.68 -0.42
C GLY A 246 -0.05 -15.35 0.01
N LEU A 247 -0.17 -15.08 1.31
CA LEU A 247 -0.79 -13.85 1.84
C LEU A 247 0.16 -12.64 1.92
N GLY A 248 1.48 -12.87 1.79
CA GLY A 248 2.46 -11.81 2.01
C GLY A 248 2.65 -11.43 3.48
N VAL A 249 2.07 -12.20 4.41
CA VAL A 249 2.16 -11.95 5.85
C VAL A 249 3.38 -12.66 6.44
N GLN A 250 4.10 -11.97 7.31
CA GLN A 250 5.31 -12.48 7.96
C GLN A 250 4.98 -13.20 9.28
N ALA A 251 5.69 -14.29 9.56
CA ALA A 251 5.81 -14.83 10.90
C ALA A 251 6.68 -13.87 11.74
N GLU A 252 6.28 -13.62 12.99
CA GLU A 252 7.08 -12.83 13.95
C GLU A 252 7.67 -13.73 15.04
N ALA A 253 6.97 -14.82 15.39
CA ALA A 253 7.42 -15.83 16.34
C ALA A 253 6.84 -17.22 16.03
N LEU A 254 7.43 -18.24 16.66
CA LEU A 254 7.01 -19.64 16.61
C LEU A 254 7.01 -20.21 18.03
N GLN A 255 6.07 -21.09 18.35
CA GLN A 255 6.10 -21.94 19.55
C GLN A 255 6.08 -23.40 19.11
N VAL A 256 6.87 -24.25 19.79
CA VAL A 256 6.97 -25.68 19.50
C VAL A 256 7.01 -26.45 20.81
N VAL A 257 6.19 -27.49 20.95
CA VAL A 257 6.13 -28.36 22.12
C VAL A 257 6.19 -29.84 21.70
N LEU A 258 6.76 -30.67 22.56
CA LEU A 258 6.64 -32.13 22.46
C LEU A 258 5.49 -32.60 23.33
N VAL A 259 4.69 -33.52 22.81
CA VAL A 259 3.62 -34.17 23.54
C VAL A 259 3.79 -35.67 23.39
N GLU A 260 3.71 -36.42 24.49
CA GLU A 260 3.73 -37.88 24.42
C GLU A 260 2.55 -38.38 23.57
N LYS A 261 2.76 -39.42 22.78
CA LYS A 261 1.70 -39.96 21.93
C LYS A 261 0.52 -40.43 22.77
N GLY A 262 -0.67 -40.00 22.37
CA GLY A 262 -1.92 -40.23 23.11
C GLY A 262 -2.19 -39.19 24.20
N GLY A 263 -1.30 -38.22 24.41
CA GLY A 263 -1.54 -37.05 25.24
C GLY A 263 -2.48 -36.03 24.59
N ASP A 264 -2.91 -35.05 25.38
CA ASP A 264 -3.83 -34.01 24.92
C ASP A 264 -3.17 -33.04 23.94
N ALA A 265 -3.84 -32.80 22.82
CA ALA A 265 -3.42 -31.79 21.85
C ALA A 265 -3.52 -30.38 22.46
N PRO A 266 -2.55 -29.48 22.20
CA PRO A 266 -2.71 -28.07 22.50
C PRO A 266 -3.90 -27.50 21.72
N SER A 267 -4.99 -27.15 22.40
CA SER A 267 -6.21 -26.70 21.72
C SER A 267 -6.16 -25.20 21.37
N SER A 268 -6.54 -24.86 20.15
CA SER A 268 -6.83 -23.50 19.70
C SER A 268 -8.02 -23.53 18.74
N GLY A 269 -8.97 -22.61 18.87
CA GLY A 269 -10.11 -22.50 17.94
C GLY A 269 -9.78 -21.90 16.57
N ALA A 270 -8.52 -21.47 16.34
CA ALA A 270 -8.05 -20.89 15.09
C ALA A 270 -7.42 -21.96 14.17
N PRO A 271 -7.44 -21.77 12.83
CA PRO A 271 -6.71 -22.63 11.91
C PRO A 271 -5.20 -22.47 12.09
N ALA A 272 -4.46 -23.56 11.93
CA ALA A 272 -2.99 -23.52 12.02
C ALA A 272 -2.34 -22.83 10.80
N GLU A 273 -2.98 -22.93 9.64
CA GLU A 273 -2.53 -22.34 8.39
C GLU A 273 -3.62 -21.45 7.77
N LEU A 274 -3.19 -20.31 7.21
CA LEU A 274 -4.01 -19.44 6.37
C LEU A 274 -3.37 -19.28 4.99
N SER A 275 -4.10 -19.67 3.93
CA SER A 275 -3.63 -19.56 2.55
C SER A 275 -4.47 -18.58 1.73
N ALA A 276 -3.83 -17.93 0.75
CA ALA A 276 -4.50 -17.02 -0.19
C ALA A 276 -5.74 -17.67 -0.84
N PRO A 277 -6.95 -17.13 -0.61
CA PRO A 277 -8.15 -17.66 -1.25
C PRO A 277 -8.08 -17.50 -2.78
N SER A 278 -8.55 -18.51 -3.50
CA SER A 278 -8.71 -18.42 -4.95
C SER A 278 -10.05 -17.77 -5.28
N LEU A 279 -10.03 -16.78 -6.18
CA LEU A 279 -11.23 -16.10 -6.68
C LEU A 279 -11.48 -16.53 -8.13
N SER A 280 -12.74 -16.80 -8.47
CA SER A 280 -13.22 -16.95 -9.84
C SER A 280 -14.32 -15.92 -10.08
N LEU A 281 -14.04 -14.89 -10.88
CA LEU A 281 -14.98 -13.81 -11.20
C LEU A 281 -15.25 -13.76 -12.71
N ARG A 282 -16.52 -13.64 -13.10
CA ARG A 282 -16.95 -13.46 -14.50
C ARG A 282 -17.96 -12.34 -14.63
N ALA A 283 -17.99 -11.72 -15.79
CA ALA A 283 -19.03 -10.78 -16.20
C ALA A 283 -19.72 -11.26 -17.49
N HIS A 284 -21.04 -11.06 -17.55
CA HIS A 284 -21.82 -11.13 -18.77
C HIS A 284 -21.91 -9.73 -19.37
N VAL A 285 -21.32 -9.53 -20.55
CA VAL A 285 -21.22 -8.21 -21.19
C VAL A 285 -22.18 -8.10 -22.37
N ALA A 286 -22.88 -6.97 -22.46
CA ALA A 286 -23.83 -6.70 -23.54
C ALA A 286 -23.20 -6.88 -24.94
N GLY A 287 -23.82 -7.74 -25.74
CA GLY A 287 -23.37 -8.09 -27.08
C GLY A 287 -22.10 -8.94 -27.14
N ILE A 288 -21.62 -9.48 -26.01
CA ILE A 288 -20.49 -10.44 -25.95
C ILE A 288 -20.93 -11.73 -25.27
N GLY A 289 -21.68 -11.63 -24.16
CA GLY A 289 -22.05 -12.76 -23.33
C GLY A 289 -21.09 -12.96 -22.14
N TRP A 290 -21.08 -14.16 -21.58
CA TRP A 290 -20.17 -14.53 -20.49
C TRP A 290 -18.72 -14.58 -20.97
N GLN A 291 -17.88 -13.80 -20.31
CA GLN A 291 -16.43 -13.84 -20.53
C GLN A 291 -15.76 -14.92 -19.68
N ALA A 292 -14.49 -15.21 -19.99
CA ALA A 292 -13.65 -16.11 -19.20
C ALA A 292 -13.52 -15.63 -17.74
N ALA A 293 -13.34 -16.57 -16.81
CA ALA A 293 -13.11 -16.26 -15.41
C ALA A 293 -11.76 -15.56 -15.21
N VAL A 294 -11.75 -14.55 -14.36
CA VAL A 294 -10.55 -13.87 -13.90
C VAL A 294 -10.33 -14.12 -12.42
N GLY A 295 -9.06 -14.16 -12.03
CA GLY A 295 -8.62 -14.38 -10.66
C GLY A 295 -8.59 -13.11 -9.81
N ASN A 296 -7.99 -13.24 -8.63
CA ASN A 296 -7.80 -12.15 -7.67
C ASN A 296 -7.11 -10.94 -8.33
N GLY A 297 -7.79 -9.79 -8.35
CA GLY A 297 -7.31 -8.54 -8.97
C GLY A 297 -7.47 -8.44 -10.48
N GLY A 298 -8.00 -9.48 -11.15
CA GLY A 298 -8.32 -9.46 -12.57
C GLY A 298 -9.55 -8.59 -12.89
N THR A 299 -9.65 -8.13 -14.14
CA THR A 299 -10.75 -7.28 -14.62
C THR A 299 -11.80 -8.14 -15.32
N ALA A 300 -13.01 -8.20 -14.77
CA ALA A 300 -14.16 -8.80 -15.42
C ALA A 300 -14.98 -7.71 -16.12
N GLY A 301 -15.30 -7.87 -17.41
CA GLY A 301 -15.95 -6.85 -18.23
C GLY A 301 -15.04 -6.24 -19.29
N THR A 302 -15.39 -5.05 -19.77
CA THR A 302 -14.58 -4.26 -20.70
C THR A 302 -14.44 -2.82 -20.22
N THR A 303 -13.29 -2.19 -20.45
CA THR A 303 -13.07 -0.79 -20.09
C THR A 303 -13.06 0.08 -21.34
N GLY A 304 -13.90 1.11 -21.40
CA GLY A 304 -13.86 2.13 -22.46
C GLY A 304 -14.41 1.66 -23.81
N GLN A 305 -15.11 0.52 -23.84
CA GLN A 305 -15.74 -0.01 -25.06
C GLN A 305 -17.23 0.32 -25.15
N ALA A 306 -17.75 1.10 -24.20
CA ALA A 306 -19.16 1.48 -24.14
C ALA A 306 -20.14 0.28 -24.03
N ARG A 307 -19.71 -0.82 -23.41
CA ARG A 307 -20.54 -2.04 -23.24
C ARG A 307 -20.91 -2.24 -21.78
N ALA A 308 -22.18 -2.52 -21.51
CA ALA A 308 -22.67 -2.77 -20.17
C ALA A 308 -22.28 -4.16 -19.66
N VAL A 309 -21.91 -4.26 -18.39
CA VAL A 309 -22.06 -5.50 -17.63
C VAL A 309 -23.54 -5.67 -17.33
N GLU A 310 -24.13 -6.80 -17.71
CA GLU A 310 -25.54 -7.14 -17.42
C GLU A 310 -25.66 -8.08 -16.21
N ALA A 311 -24.64 -8.91 -15.95
CA ALA A 311 -24.58 -9.79 -14.79
C ALA A 311 -23.14 -10.11 -14.38
N ILE A 312 -22.98 -10.55 -13.14
CA ILE A 312 -21.74 -11.07 -12.57
C ILE A 312 -21.97 -12.45 -11.91
N SER A 313 -20.92 -13.26 -11.88
CA SER A 313 -20.84 -14.52 -11.15
C SER A 313 -19.48 -14.57 -10.48
N ALA A 314 -19.46 -14.84 -9.17
CA ALA A 314 -18.24 -14.86 -8.37
C ALA A 314 -18.25 -16.01 -7.38
N GLU A 315 -17.09 -16.65 -7.21
CA GLU A 315 -16.90 -17.75 -6.26
C GLU A 315 -15.51 -17.67 -5.64
N VAL A 316 -15.41 -18.06 -4.38
CA VAL A 316 -14.16 -18.13 -3.64
C VAL A 316 -13.97 -19.55 -3.14
N SER A 317 -12.78 -20.12 -3.39
CA SER A 317 -12.36 -21.40 -2.84
C SER A 317 -11.18 -21.22 -1.90
N SER A 318 -11.32 -21.75 -0.69
CA SER A 318 -10.37 -21.64 0.42
C SER A 318 -10.55 -22.82 1.38
N PRO A 319 -9.48 -23.25 2.09
CA PRO A 319 -9.61 -24.20 3.20
C PRO A 319 -10.34 -23.61 4.42
N VAL A 320 -10.46 -22.28 4.51
CA VAL A 320 -11.21 -21.59 5.57
C VAL A 320 -12.69 -21.60 5.23
N SER A 321 -13.55 -21.89 6.22
CA SER A 321 -14.99 -21.94 6.04
C SER A 321 -15.59 -20.59 5.62
N GLY A 322 -16.68 -20.62 4.86
CA GLY A 322 -17.38 -19.43 4.39
C GLY A 322 -17.37 -19.27 2.86
N GLY A 323 -17.74 -18.09 2.38
CA GLY A 323 -17.76 -17.81 0.95
C GLY A 323 -17.82 -16.32 0.63
N LEU A 324 -18.17 -16.00 -0.62
CA LEU A 324 -18.42 -14.64 -1.10
C LEU A 324 -19.92 -14.46 -1.35
N SER A 325 -20.54 -13.52 -0.63
CA SER A 325 -21.90 -13.02 -0.90
C SER A 325 -21.80 -11.72 -1.69
N TYR A 326 -22.65 -11.57 -2.71
CA TYR A 326 -22.68 -10.38 -3.56
C TYR A 326 -24.08 -10.10 -4.11
N SER A 327 -24.35 -8.84 -4.42
CA SER A 327 -25.60 -8.41 -5.03
C SER A 327 -25.33 -7.32 -6.06
N ALA A 328 -26.22 -7.22 -7.05
CA ALA A 328 -26.20 -6.22 -8.10
C ALA A 328 -27.43 -5.30 -8.02
N HIS A 329 -27.22 -4.01 -8.24
CA HIS A 329 -28.27 -3.05 -8.57
C HIS A 329 -28.40 -2.99 -10.09
N VAL A 330 -29.56 -3.35 -10.62
CA VAL A 330 -29.80 -3.44 -12.06
C VAL A 330 -30.72 -2.30 -12.52
N ALA A 331 -30.38 -1.70 -13.66
CA ALA A 331 -31.15 -0.62 -14.28
C ALA A 331 -32.63 -1.01 -14.45
N GLY A 332 -33.53 -0.20 -13.87
CA GLY A 332 -34.98 -0.40 -13.90
C GLY A 332 -35.52 -1.52 -12.99
N ILE A 333 -34.66 -2.19 -12.21
CA ILE A 333 -35.06 -3.23 -11.23
C ILE A 333 -34.68 -2.81 -9.81
N GLY A 334 -33.49 -2.26 -9.62
CA GLY A 334 -32.94 -1.95 -8.30
C GLY A 334 -32.04 -3.07 -7.76
N TRP A 335 -31.85 -3.09 -6.44
CA TRP A 335 -31.09 -4.13 -5.76
C TRP A 335 -31.82 -5.48 -5.84
N GLN A 336 -31.10 -6.51 -6.26
CA GLN A 336 -31.57 -7.89 -6.24
C GLN A 336 -31.14 -8.60 -4.94
N ASP A 337 -31.71 -9.78 -4.68
CA ASP A 337 -31.28 -10.66 -3.60
C ASP A 337 -29.78 -11.02 -3.72
N GLU A 338 -29.19 -11.42 -2.60
CA GLU A 338 -27.79 -11.80 -2.57
C GLU A 338 -27.55 -13.17 -3.24
N ALA A 339 -26.55 -13.20 -4.11
CA ALA A 339 -26.00 -14.40 -4.72
C ALA A 339 -24.72 -14.85 -3.99
N SER A 340 -24.40 -16.13 -4.12
CA SER A 340 -23.18 -16.75 -3.60
C SER A 340 -22.83 -18.01 -4.40
N GLY A 341 -21.62 -18.54 -4.23
CA GLY A 341 -21.24 -19.85 -4.82
C GLY A 341 -21.35 -19.89 -6.34
N GLY A 342 -20.95 -18.81 -7.02
CA GLY A 342 -21.03 -18.71 -8.48
C GLY A 342 -22.43 -18.41 -9.04
N ALA A 343 -23.47 -18.26 -8.21
CA ALA A 343 -24.81 -17.90 -8.66
C ALA A 343 -24.84 -16.54 -9.39
N LEU A 344 -25.81 -16.34 -10.27
CA LEU A 344 -25.92 -15.10 -11.05
C LEU A 344 -26.42 -13.93 -10.18
N ALA A 345 -25.76 -12.78 -10.25
CA ALA A 345 -26.30 -11.49 -9.83
C ALA A 345 -26.39 -10.55 -11.04
N GLY A 346 -27.58 -10.03 -11.35
CA GLY A 346 -27.86 -9.25 -12.56
C GLY A 346 -28.97 -9.85 -13.43
N THR A 347 -28.88 -9.60 -14.74
CA THR A 347 -29.71 -10.24 -15.76
C THR A 347 -28.87 -10.61 -16.98
N THR A 348 -29.29 -11.58 -17.79
CA THR A 348 -28.61 -11.93 -19.05
C THR A 348 -29.58 -11.73 -20.21
N GLY A 349 -29.16 -10.99 -21.25
CA GLY A 349 -29.92 -10.87 -22.50
C GLY A 349 -31.19 -10.03 -22.42
N GLN A 350 -31.39 -9.27 -21.33
CA GLN A 350 -32.53 -8.38 -21.15
C GLN A 350 -32.21 -6.92 -21.49
N GLY A 351 -30.96 -6.61 -21.87
CA GLY A 351 -30.52 -5.24 -22.16
C GLY A 351 -30.49 -4.32 -20.93
N ARG A 352 -30.47 -4.90 -19.71
CA ARG A 352 -30.44 -4.16 -18.45
C ARG A 352 -29.03 -4.21 -17.86
N ALA A 353 -28.45 -3.03 -17.67
CA ALA A 353 -27.12 -2.90 -17.10
C ALA A 353 -27.12 -3.10 -15.57
N VAL A 354 -26.08 -3.74 -15.05
CA VAL A 354 -25.66 -3.55 -13.66
C VAL A 354 -25.12 -2.12 -13.52
N GLU A 355 -25.57 -1.41 -12.50
CA GLU A 355 -25.15 -0.04 -12.20
C GLU A 355 -24.28 0.01 -10.92
N CYS A 356 -24.52 -0.88 -9.96
CA CYS A 356 -23.78 -0.95 -8.71
C CYS A 356 -23.69 -2.39 -8.18
N VAL A 357 -22.66 -2.68 -7.38
CA VAL A 357 -22.49 -3.97 -6.69
C VAL A 357 -22.18 -3.77 -5.21
N LYS A 358 -22.48 -4.81 -4.43
CA LYS A 358 -21.97 -5.02 -3.06
C LYS A 358 -21.39 -6.42 -2.98
N MET A 359 -20.30 -6.58 -2.25
CA MET A 359 -19.66 -7.87 -2.01
C MET A 359 -19.14 -7.96 -0.58
N ARG A 360 -19.32 -9.10 0.08
CA ARG A 360 -18.75 -9.37 1.41
C ARG A 360 -18.36 -10.84 1.55
N LEU A 361 -17.32 -11.08 2.33
CA LEU A 361 -16.97 -12.44 2.77
C LEU A 361 -17.91 -12.88 3.90
N THR A 362 -18.09 -14.19 4.05
CA THR A 362 -18.93 -14.80 5.10
C THR A 362 -18.16 -15.90 5.82
N GLY A 363 -18.66 -16.36 6.97
CA GLY A 363 -18.00 -17.42 7.76
C GLY A 363 -16.59 -17.05 8.22
N GLY A 364 -15.72 -18.04 8.41
CA GLY A 364 -14.32 -17.83 8.78
C GLY A 364 -13.56 -16.95 7.79
N LEU A 365 -13.92 -16.94 6.49
CA LEU A 365 -13.29 -16.04 5.52
C LEU A 365 -13.41 -14.56 5.92
N SER A 366 -14.51 -14.15 6.54
CA SER A 366 -14.70 -12.76 6.98
C SER A 366 -13.86 -12.37 8.20
N GLU A 367 -13.40 -13.37 8.97
CA GLU A 367 -12.54 -13.19 10.13
C GLU A 367 -11.07 -13.03 9.70
N TYR A 368 -10.65 -13.76 8.67
CA TYR A 368 -9.25 -13.81 8.25
C TYR A 368 -8.92 -12.99 7.01
N TYR A 369 -9.91 -12.50 6.27
CA TYR A 369 -9.70 -11.74 5.03
C TYR A 369 -10.65 -10.56 4.91
N ASP A 370 -10.27 -9.60 4.06
CA ASP A 370 -11.14 -8.53 3.58
C ASP A 370 -11.33 -8.66 2.07
N VAL A 371 -12.49 -8.23 1.57
CA VAL A 371 -12.74 -8.12 0.12
C VAL A 371 -12.86 -6.67 -0.31
N TRP A 372 -11.97 -6.25 -1.20
CA TRP A 372 -11.97 -4.96 -1.87
C TRP A 372 -12.48 -5.10 -3.30
N TYR A 373 -13.29 -4.18 -3.77
CA TYR A 373 -13.80 -4.18 -5.13
C TYR A 373 -14.06 -2.78 -5.65
N ARG A 374 -13.92 -2.58 -6.96
CA ARG A 374 -14.20 -1.31 -7.62
C ARG A 374 -14.83 -1.52 -8.97
N ALA A 375 -15.62 -0.54 -9.38
CA ALA A 375 -16.35 -0.53 -10.64
C ALA A 375 -15.70 0.43 -11.65
N TYR A 376 -15.63 0.02 -12.92
CA TYR A 376 -15.44 0.92 -14.04
C TYR A 376 -16.81 1.34 -14.55
N VAL A 377 -17.12 2.62 -14.42
CA VAL A 377 -18.44 3.19 -14.70
C VAL A 377 -18.37 4.03 -15.96
N GLN A 378 -19.42 3.95 -16.79
CA GLN A 378 -19.60 4.79 -17.97
C GLN A 378 -19.30 6.28 -17.64
N ASP A 379 -18.53 6.93 -18.50
CA ASP A 379 -18.13 8.35 -18.43
C ASP A 379 -17.29 8.75 -17.20
N TYR A 380 -17.11 7.88 -16.21
CA TYR A 380 -16.31 8.13 -15.00
C TYR A 380 -15.00 7.33 -14.96
N GLY A 381 -14.96 6.18 -15.63
CA GLY A 381 -13.85 5.24 -15.53
C GLY A 381 -13.85 4.51 -14.19
N TRP A 382 -12.65 4.16 -13.70
CA TRP A 382 -12.50 3.48 -12.41
C TRP A 382 -12.88 4.40 -11.26
N LEU A 383 -13.90 4.01 -10.50
CA LEU A 383 -14.20 4.59 -9.20
C LEU A 383 -13.26 4.06 -8.12
N GLY A 384 -13.35 4.65 -6.91
CA GLY A 384 -12.62 4.18 -5.74
C GLY A 384 -12.95 2.73 -5.34
N TRP A 385 -12.08 2.14 -4.53
CA TRP A 385 -12.28 0.81 -3.94
C TRP A 385 -13.27 0.87 -2.77
N ALA A 386 -14.31 0.05 -2.84
CA ALA A 386 -15.21 -0.28 -1.75
C ALA A 386 -14.76 -1.60 -1.09
N SER A 387 -15.18 -1.84 0.15
CA SER A 387 -14.94 -3.11 0.84
C SER A 387 -16.17 -3.62 1.58
N ASP A 388 -16.20 -4.93 1.84
CA ASP A 388 -17.02 -5.59 2.87
C ASP A 388 -18.47 -5.08 2.99
N GLY A 389 -19.21 -5.18 1.89
CA GLY A 389 -20.63 -4.81 1.79
C GLY A 389 -20.93 -3.35 1.41
N ALA A 390 -19.91 -2.49 1.32
CA ALA A 390 -20.06 -1.12 0.81
C ALA A 390 -20.48 -1.09 -0.68
N ARG A 391 -20.98 0.04 -1.16
CA ARG A 391 -21.44 0.15 -2.55
C ARG A 391 -20.25 0.47 -3.47
N ALA A 392 -20.19 -0.18 -4.63
CA ALA A 392 -19.28 0.18 -5.73
C ALA A 392 -20.05 0.40 -7.03
N GLY A 393 -19.93 1.56 -7.65
CA GLY A 393 -20.66 1.93 -8.87
C GLY A 393 -21.63 3.09 -8.66
N THR A 394 -22.79 3.06 -9.33
CA THR A 394 -23.79 4.14 -9.26
C THR A 394 -25.21 3.63 -9.06
N THR A 395 -26.07 4.48 -8.51
CA THR A 395 -27.50 4.21 -8.44
C THR A 395 -28.30 5.48 -8.73
N GLY A 396 -29.43 5.36 -9.41
CA GLY A 396 -30.37 6.48 -9.57
C GLY A 396 -29.94 7.56 -10.58
N ILE A 397 -28.81 7.36 -11.27
CA ILE A 397 -28.27 8.31 -12.27
C ILE A 397 -28.05 7.68 -13.64
N GLY A 398 -28.38 6.40 -13.82
CA GLY A 398 -28.41 5.74 -15.14
C GLY A 398 -27.05 5.39 -15.73
N TYR A 399 -25.96 5.47 -14.97
CA TYR A 399 -24.61 5.12 -15.45
C TYR A 399 -24.29 3.65 -15.14
N ARG A 400 -24.07 2.88 -16.22
CA ARG A 400 -23.76 1.45 -16.17
C ARG A 400 -22.34 1.15 -15.67
N LEU A 401 -22.16 -0.03 -15.06
CA LEU A 401 -20.86 -0.70 -15.00
C LEU A 401 -20.47 -1.19 -16.39
N GLU A 402 -19.19 -1.06 -16.73
CA GLU A 402 -18.56 -1.72 -17.88
C GLU A 402 -17.55 -2.79 -17.45
N ALA A 403 -16.95 -2.64 -16.27
CA ALA A 403 -16.07 -3.65 -15.69
C ALA A 403 -16.06 -3.61 -14.15
N LEU A 404 -15.54 -4.68 -13.56
CA LEU A 404 -15.36 -4.87 -12.12
C LEU A 404 -13.98 -5.48 -11.84
N GLN A 405 -13.34 -5.01 -10.76
CA GLN A 405 -12.18 -5.67 -10.15
C GLN A 405 -12.50 -6.02 -8.71
N VAL A 406 -12.04 -7.19 -8.27
CA VAL A 406 -12.19 -7.69 -6.91
C VAL A 406 -10.84 -8.21 -6.41
N ARG A 407 -10.49 -7.88 -5.17
CA ARG A 407 -9.29 -8.33 -4.47
C ARG A 407 -9.64 -8.84 -3.09
N ILE A 408 -9.29 -10.08 -2.80
CA ILE A 408 -9.29 -10.67 -1.46
C ILE A 408 -7.87 -10.54 -0.92
N VAL A 409 -7.76 -9.98 0.28
CA VAL A 409 -6.50 -9.67 0.95
C VAL A 409 -6.55 -10.12 2.39
N ALA A 410 -5.39 -10.23 3.04
CA ALA A 410 -5.30 -10.51 4.47
C ALA A 410 -6.09 -9.47 5.29
N LYS A 411 -6.70 -9.90 6.40
CA LYS A 411 -7.49 -9.03 7.27
C LYS A 411 -6.70 -7.79 7.69
N GLY A 412 -7.33 -6.62 7.59
CA GLY A 412 -6.73 -5.34 7.95
C GLY A 412 -5.70 -4.81 6.95
N SER A 413 -5.54 -5.45 5.79
CA SER A 413 -4.64 -4.92 4.74
C SER A 413 -5.15 -3.59 4.19
N ALA A 414 -4.21 -2.74 3.79
CA ALA A 414 -4.54 -1.48 3.12
C ALA A 414 -5.34 -1.71 1.82
N ALA A 415 -6.18 -0.74 1.48
CA ALA A 415 -6.92 -0.76 0.22
C ALA A 415 -5.95 -0.84 -0.98
N PRO A 416 -6.30 -1.57 -2.06
CA PRO A 416 -5.44 -1.68 -3.24
C PRO A 416 -5.21 -0.38 -4.01
N GLY A 417 -5.93 0.68 -3.66
CA GLY A 417 -5.85 2.02 -4.25
C GLY A 417 -6.80 2.99 -3.56
N PRO A 418 -7.07 4.17 -4.16
CA PRO A 418 -7.96 5.18 -3.57
C PRO A 418 -9.35 4.61 -3.29
N THR A 419 -9.91 4.95 -2.14
CA THR A 419 -11.26 4.52 -1.69
C THR A 419 -12.32 5.60 -1.90
N GLU A 420 -11.91 6.84 -2.15
CA GLU A 420 -12.83 7.96 -2.36
C GLU A 420 -13.67 7.77 -3.63
N GLY A 421 -14.96 8.10 -3.53
CA GLY A 421 -15.86 8.09 -4.68
C GLY A 421 -16.16 6.70 -5.24
N ALA A 422 -15.97 5.62 -4.47
CA ALA A 422 -16.32 4.26 -4.86
C ALA A 422 -17.80 4.10 -5.28
N TYR A 423 -18.66 4.95 -4.72
CA TYR A 423 -20.10 5.00 -5.00
C TYR A 423 -20.58 6.41 -5.31
N ARG A 424 -21.52 6.54 -6.25
CA ARG A 424 -22.18 7.80 -6.60
C ARG A 424 -23.68 7.61 -6.84
N ASP A 425 -24.48 8.49 -6.26
CA ASP A 425 -25.92 8.65 -6.53
C ASP A 425 -26.25 9.97 -7.24
N ARG A 426 -25.20 10.73 -7.60
CA ARG A 426 -25.28 11.99 -8.32
C ARG A 426 -24.16 12.04 -9.36
N PRO A 427 -24.39 12.66 -10.54
CA PRO A 427 -23.37 12.64 -11.57
C PRO A 427 -22.09 13.38 -11.17
N LEU A 428 -20.91 12.91 -11.61
CA LEU A 428 -19.65 13.66 -11.45
C LEU A 428 -19.69 15.00 -12.19
N HIS A 429 -20.25 14.99 -13.40
CA HIS A 429 -20.47 16.17 -14.21
C HIS A 429 -21.97 16.28 -14.54
N PRO A 430 -22.63 17.41 -14.25
CA PRO A 430 -24.01 17.61 -14.66
C PRO A 430 -24.12 17.66 -16.20
N ASN A 431 -25.19 17.08 -16.74
CA ASN A 431 -25.49 17.16 -18.17
C ASN A 431 -25.80 18.60 -18.62
N SER A 432 -26.35 19.42 -17.73
CA SER A 432 -26.65 20.83 -18.02
C SER A 432 -26.48 21.72 -16.79
N VAL A 433 -25.99 22.93 -17.04
CA VAL A 433 -25.83 24.00 -16.05
C VAL A 433 -26.38 25.29 -16.64
N VAL A 434 -27.10 26.08 -15.84
CA VAL A 434 -27.67 27.38 -16.23
C VAL A 434 -27.56 28.35 -15.05
N LEU A 435 -26.54 29.21 -15.03
CA LEU A 435 -26.29 30.21 -13.97
C LEU A 435 -27.05 31.52 -14.20
N ASN A 436 -27.80 32.07 -13.24
CA ASN A 436 -28.63 33.28 -13.42
C ASN A 436 -27.85 34.60 -13.58
N VAL A 437 -26.99 34.71 -14.59
CA VAL A 437 -26.22 35.90 -14.95
C VAL A 437 -27.16 36.96 -15.55
N PRO A 438 -27.15 38.22 -15.06
CA PRO A 438 -27.86 39.33 -15.69
C PRO A 438 -27.42 39.56 -17.14
N CYS A 439 -28.33 40.03 -18.00
CA CYS A 439 -28.00 40.34 -19.39
C CYS A 439 -28.34 41.79 -19.72
N THR A 440 -27.47 42.71 -19.29
CA THR A 440 -27.60 44.13 -19.60
C THR A 440 -27.22 44.40 -21.05
N MET A 441 -28.06 45.16 -21.75
CA MET A 441 -27.79 45.56 -23.14
C MET A 441 -26.82 46.74 -23.19
N GLN A 442 -25.83 46.69 -24.08
CA GLN A 442 -24.79 47.72 -24.16
C GLN A 442 -25.29 49.03 -24.78
N ASN A 443 -26.25 48.96 -25.71
CA ASN A 443 -26.77 50.13 -26.42
C ASN A 443 -27.84 50.88 -25.60
N PRO A 444 -28.05 52.18 -25.89
CA PRO A 444 -27.25 53.05 -26.79
C PRO A 444 -25.93 53.60 -26.23
N GLU A 445 -25.69 53.48 -24.92
CA GLU A 445 -24.62 54.19 -24.21
C GLU A 445 -23.22 53.64 -24.53
N LEU A 446 -23.09 52.34 -24.77
CA LEU A 446 -21.81 51.68 -25.03
C LEU A 446 -21.84 50.92 -26.36
N PRO A 447 -21.91 51.61 -27.51
CA PRO A 447 -22.00 50.98 -28.83
C PRO A 447 -20.84 50.03 -29.13
N THR A 448 -19.67 50.22 -28.52
CA THR A 448 -18.48 49.38 -28.68
C THR A 448 -17.99 48.77 -27.35
N GLY A 449 -18.85 48.71 -26.32
CA GLY A 449 -18.45 48.31 -24.96
C GLY A 449 -18.73 46.85 -24.59
N CYS A 450 -18.78 45.91 -25.53
CA CYS A 450 -19.18 44.52 -25.26
C CYS A 450 -18.41 43.87 -24.10
N GLU A 451 -17.09 44.08 -24.01
CA GLU A 451 -16.25 43.55 -22.93
C GLU A 451 -16.60 44.16 -21.57
N SER A 452 -16.78 45.47 -21.51
CA SER A 452 -17.12 46.18 -20.27
C SER A 452 -18.51 45.80 -19.74
N VAL A 453 -19.47 45.55 -20.64
CA VAL A 453 -20.82 45.13 -20.29
C VAL A 453 -20.86 43.64 -19.94
N ALA A 454 -20.09 42.79 -20.62
CA ALA A 454 -19.90 41.39 -20.23
C ALA A 454 -19.30 41.29 -18.82
N LEU A 455 -18.29 42.10 -18.50
CA LEU A 455 -17.73 42.19 -17.15
C LEU A 455 -18.75 42.73 -16.14
N THR A 456 -19.54 43.74 -16.50
CA THR A 456 -20.62 44.25 -15.65
C THR A 456 -21.65 43.16 -15.32
N ASN A 457 -22.06 42.38 -16.31
CA ASN A 457 -22.99 41.26 -16.13
C ASN A 457 -22.39 40.16 -15.22
N ALA A 458 -21.12 39.81 -15.40
CA ALA A 458 -20.43 38.85 -14.55
C ALA A 458 -20.27 39.36 -13.09
N LEU A 459 -19.99 40.65 -12.89
CA LEU A 459 -19.95 41.25 -11.54
C LEU A 459 -21.35 41.31 -10.91
N ASN A 460 -22.38 41.66 -11.68
CA ASN A 460 -23.74 41.71 -11.16
C ASN A 460 -24.31 40.33 -10.82
N TYR A 461 -23.82 39.25 -11.43
CA TYR A 461 -24.10 37.89 -10.98
C TYR A 461 -23.69 37.66 -9.51
N TYR A 462 -22.60 38.29 -9.07
CA TYR A 462 -22.15 38.29 -7.68
C TYR A 462 -22.79 39.38 -6.80
N GLY A 463 -23.81 40.08 -7.30
CA GLY A 463 -24.62 41.02 -6.52
C GLY A 463 -24.07 42.44 -6.39
N PHE A 464 -23.09 42.84 -7.20
CA PHE A 464 -22.49 44.19 -7.09
C PHE A 464 -23.40 45.36 -7.55
N GLY A 465 -24.49 45.08 -8.28
CA GLY A 465 -25.54 46.07 -8.59
C GLY A 465 -25.07 47.26 -9.44
N LEU A 466 -24.12 47.05 -10.35
CA LEU A 466 -23.50 48.08 -11.17
C LEU A 466 -24.38 48.50 -12.35
N GLY A 467 -24.40 49.81 -12.62
CA GLY A 467 -24.87 50.34 -13.91
C GLY A 467 -23.89 50.03 -15.04
N LYS A 468 -24.40 49.86 -16.26
CA LYS A 468 -23.62 49.39 -17.42
C LYS A 468 -22.39 50.23 -17.79
N THR A 469 -22.39 51.52 -17.47
CA THR A 469 -21.26 52.42 -17.79
C THR A 469 -20.17 52.46 -16.72
N VAL A 470 -20.46 52.01 -15.50
CA VAL A 470 -19.53 52.16 -14.35
C VAL A 470 -18.17 51.53 -14.63
N ILE A 471 -18.14 50.31 -15.15
CA ILE A 471 -16.88 49.62 -15.49
C ILE A 471 -16.14 50.35 -16.60
N ALA A 472 -16.84 50.77 -17.66
CA ALA A 472 -16.24 51.45 -18.79
C ALA A 472 -15.66 52.83 -18.44
N ASP A 473 -16.30 53.53 -17.50
CA ASP A 473 -15.98 54.91 -17.17
C ASP A 473 -14.93 55.02 -16.07
N ALA A 474 -15.10 54.27 -14.98
CA ALA A 474 -14.33 54.45 -13.76
C ALA A 474 -13.15 53.47 -13.61
N TYR A 475 -13.19 52.31 -14.29
CA TYR A 475 -12.25 51.22 -14.00
C TYR A 475 -11.46 50.75 -15.22
N MET A 476 -12.01 50.86 -16.43
CA MET A 476 -11.36 50.37 -17.65
C MET A 476 -10.40 51.43 -18.21
N PRO A 477 -9.08 51.16 -18.25
CA PRO A 477 -8.12 52.06 -18.87
C PRO A 477 -8.41 52.23 -20.37
N LYS A 478 -8.18 53.42 -20.90
CA LYS A 478 -8.40 53.74 -22.33
C LYS A 478 -7.07 54.11 -22.98
N SER A 479 -6.86 53.69 -24.22
CA SER A 479 -5.64 53.96 -25.00
C SER A 479 -5.97 54.25 -26.45
N SER A 480 -5.11 54.99 -27.14
CA SER A 480 -5.22 55.25 -28.59
C SER A 480 -4.53 54.19 -29.45
N TRP A 481 -3.86 53.20 -28.85
CA TRP A 481 -3.09 52.19 -29.57
C TRP A 481 -3.09 50.80 -28.90
N ASP A 482 -3.25 50.72 -27.58
CA ASP A 482 -3.24 49.45 -26.83
C ASP A 482 -4.65 48.87 -26.74
N PHE A 483 -4.80 47.60 -27.16
CA PHE A 483 -6.02 46.81 -27.03
C PHE A 483 -5.84 45.57 -26.14
N VAL A 484 -4.65 45.36 -25.58
CA VAL A 484 -4.33 44.19 -24.74
C VAL A 484 -4.46 44.52 -23.27
N THR A 485 -3.87 45.62 -22.80
CA THR A 485 -3.91 46.02 -21.38
C THR A 485 -4.83 47.21 -21.09
N ALA A 486 -5.33 47.87 -22.14
CA ALA A 486 -6.31 48.93 -22.09
C ALA A 486 -7.35 48.76 -23.21
N PHE A 487 -8.46 49.49 -23.13
CA PHE A 487 -9.45 49.58 -24.19
C PHE A 487 -8.97 50.54 -25.28
N TRP A 488 -8.92 50.06 -26.52
CA TRP A 488 -8.49 50.86 -27.66
C TRP A 488 -9.64 51.74 -28.16
N GLY A 489 -9.55 53.03 -27.86
CA GLY A 489 -10.52 54.06 -28.24
C GLY A 489 -11.48 54.42 -27.11
N ASN A 490 -12.73 54.73 -27.45
CA ASN A 490 -13.79 55.12 -26.53
C ASN A 490 -15.00 54.17 -26.66
N PRO A 491 -15.38 53.42 -25.61
CA PRO A 491 -16.50 52.48 -25.66
C PRO A 491 -17.87 53.14 -25.86
N HIS A 492 -17.98 54.45 -25.60
CA HIS A 492 -19.18 55.26 -25.88
C HIS A 492 -19.29 55.72 -27.34
N SER A 493 -18.27 55.46 -28.18
CA SER A 493 -18.25 55.88 -29.58
C SER A 493 -18.40 54.71 -30.53
N ALA A 494 -19.35 54.82 -31.45
CA ALA A 494 -19.53 53.86 -32.53
C ALA A 494 -18.43 53.96 -33.62
N SER A 495 -17.76 55.11 -33.74
CA SER A 495 -16.75 55.37 -34.78
C SER A 495 -15.31 55.33 -34.27
N ASN A 496 -15.11 55.44 -32.95
CA ASN A 496 -13.79 55.55 -32.32
C ASN A 496 -13.61 54.58 -31.14
N GLY A 497 -14.32 53.46 -31.11
CA GLY A 497 -14.13 52.41 -30.10
C GLY A 497 -13.84 51.07 -30.77
N ASN A 498 -12.91 50.29 -30.19
CA ASN A 498 -12.50 48.99 -30.74
C ASN A 498 -12.75 47.86 -29.75
N CYS A 499 -11.80 47.59 -28.84
CA CYS A 499 -11.85 46.42 -27.96
C CYS A 499 -10.84 46.52 -26.81
N ILE A 500 -10.96 45.59 -25.86
CA ILE A 500 -9.95 45.25 -24.85
C ILE A 500 -9.78 43.72 -24.82
N SER A 501 -8.58 43.22 -24.58
CA SER A 501 -8.30 41.78 -24.49
C SER A 501 -8.39 41.27 -23.05
N ALA A 502 -8.36 39.96 -22.87
CA ALA A 502 -8.49 39.31 -21.57
C ALA A 502 -7.57 39.86 -20.45
N PRO A 503 -6.28 40.19 -20.69
CA PRO A 503 -5.41 40.75 -19.65
C PRO A 503 -5.93 42.10 -19.12
N GLY A 504 -6.24 43.04 -20.02
CA GLY A 504 -6.76 44.36 -19.67
C GLY A 504 -8.11 44.28 -18.97
N LEU A 505 -9.01 43.38 -19.42
CA LEU A 505 -10.31 43.18 -18.77
C LEU A 505 -10.16 42.56 -17.38
N THR A 506 -9.21 41.64 -17.20
CA THR A 506 -8.88 41.03 -15.91
C THR A 506 -8.35 42.07 -14.93
N ASN A 507 -7.44 42.94 -15.37
CA ASN A 507 -6.92 44.04 -14.55
C ASN A 507 -8.01 45.04 -14.19
N THR A 508 -8.90 45.35 -15.13
CA THR A 508 -10.09 46.20 -14.91
C THR A 508 -10.99 45.60 -13.83
N ALA A 509 -11.30 44.31 -13.94
CA ALA A 509 -12.12 43.60 -12.97
C ALA A 509 -11.49 43.57 -11.57
N ASN A 510 -10.19 43.26 -11.48
CA ASN A 510 -9.48 43.25 -10.20
C ASN A 510 -9.39 44.66 -9.57
N SER A 511 -9.21 45.70 -10.37
CA SER A 511 -9.23 47.10 -9.89
C SER A 511 -10.58 47.43 -9.23
N PHE A 512 -11.69 47.04 -9.86
CA PHE A 512 -13.02 47.17 -9.27
C PHE A 512 -13.16 46.34 -7.98
N LEU A 513 -12.84 45.04 -8.02
CA LEU A 513 -13.03 44.12 -6.89
C LEU A 513 -12.22 44.54 -5.67
N ILE A 514 -10.99 45.00 -5.87
CA ILE A 514 -10.12 45.55 -4.81
C ILE A 514 -10.72 46.83 -4.24
N SER A 515 -11.20 47.75 -5.08
CA SER A 515 -11.84 49.00 -4.60
C SER A 515 -13.09 48.76 -3.75
N ARG A 516 -13.73 47.59 -3.88
CA ARG A 516 -14.91 47.17 -3.10
C ARG A 516 -14.58 46.26 -1.92
N GLY A 517 -13.30 45.99 -1.65
CA GLY A 517 -12.88 45.09 -0.57
C GLY A 517 -13.38 43.66 -0.74
N SER A 518 -13.68 43.22 -1.97
CA SER A 518 -14.18 41.88 -2.25
C SER A 518 -13.08 40.83 -2.07
N ASN A 519 -13.46 39.60 -1.71
CA ASN A 519 -12.56 38.43 -1.73
C ASN A 519 -12.49 37.77 -3.11
N LEU A 520 -13.44 38.05 -4.02
CA LEU A 520 -13.42 37.56 -5.39
C LEU A 520 -12.24 38.17 -6.15
N ARG A 521 -11.65 37.40 -7.06
CA ARG A 521 -10.64 37.88 -8.01
C ARG A 521 -10.98 37.45 -9.42
N ALA A 522 -10.58 38.28 -10.38
CA ALA A 522 -10.63 37.93 -11.79
C ALA A 522 -9.32 37.25 -12.20
N TYR A 523 -9.45 36.19 -12.99
CA TYR A 523 -8.34 35.43 -13.54
C TYR A 523 -8.46 35.36 -15.06
N ASP A 524 -7.36 35.71 -15.73
CA ASP A 524 -7.19 35.46 -17.16
C ASP A 524 -6.90 33.96 -17.35
N VAL A 525 -7.88 33.22 -17.88
CA VAL A 525 -7.78 31.79 -18.20
C VAL A 525 -7.67 31.57 -19.71
N THR A 526 -7.16 32.56 -20.43
CA THR A 526 -6.90 32.48 -21.88
C THR A 526 -6.06 31.24 -22.19
N GLY A 527 -6.44 30.53 -23.25
CA GLY A 527 -5.79 29.28 -23.68
C GLY A 527 -6.43 28.00 -23.12
N THR A 528 -7.35 28.09 -22.14
CA THR A 528 -8.15 26.94 -21.71
C THR A 528 -9.04 26.46 -22.86
N GLY A 529 -9.12 25.14 -23.07
CA GLY A 529 -10.00 24.53 -24.07
C GLY A 529 -11.46 24.87 -23.82
N PHE A 530 -12.26 25.04 -24.88
CA PHE A 530 -13.64 25.54 -24.73
C PHE A 530 -14.49 24.66 -23.79
N TYR A 531 -14.42 23.33 -23.93
CA TYR A 531 -15.19 22.40 -23.10
C TYR A 531 -14.65 22.30 -21.67
N ASP A 532 -13.38 22.64 -21.43
CA ASP A 532 -12.81 22.69 -20.09
C ASP A 532 -13.36 23.87 -19.28
N LEU A 533 -13.82 24.93 -19.96
CA LEU A 533 -14.50 26.07 -19.32
C LEU A 533 -15.80 25.66 -18.59
N TYR A 534 -16.38 24.50 -18.94
CA TYR A 534 -17.58 24.01 -18.27
C TYR A 534 -17.34 23.69 -16.79
N SER A 535 -16.12 23.34 -16.39
CA SER A 535 -15.77 23.13 -14.97
C SER A 535 -16.01 24.39 -14.11
N TYR A 536 -15.78 25.58 -14.67
CA TYR A 536 -16.09 26.84 -14.00
C TYR A 536 -17.59 27.03 -13.83
N LEU A 537 -18.37 26.73 -14.88
CA LEU A 537 -19.83 26.81 -14.83
C LEU A 537 -20.41 25.81 -13.84
N GLU A 538 -19.93 24.57 -13.84
CA GLU A 538 -20.28 23.51 -12.88
C GLU A 538 -20.00 23.96 -11.44
N SER A 539 -18.94 24.74 -11.22
CA SER A 539 -18.59 25.33 -9.93
C SER A 539 -19.34 26.63 -9.61
N GLY A 540 -20.27 27.07 -10.46
CA GLY A 540 -21.07 28.27 -10.23
C GLY A 540 -20.44 29.58 -10.73
N HIS A 541 -19.37 29.53 -11.53
CA HIS A 541 -18.68 30.72 -12.02
C HIS A 541 -18.96 30.97 -13.51
N PRO A 542 -19.58 32.09 -13.91
CA PRO A 542 -19.75 32.46 -15.31
C PRO A 542 -18.41 32.85 -15.94
N VAL A 543 -18.28 32.64 -17.25
CA VAL A 543 -17.03 32.87 -17.97
C VAL A 543 -17.24 33.89 -19.08
N ILE A 544 -16.46 34.96 -19.07
CA ILE A 544 -16.43 35.94 -20.17
C ILE A 544 -15.52 35.39 -21.26
N ILE A 545 -15.99 35.34 -22.50
CA ILE A 545 -15.24 34.83 -23.65
C ILE A 545 -15.31 35.80 -24.85
N TRP A 546 -14.31 35.73 -25.73
CA TRP A 546 -14.33 36.43 -27.01
C TRP A 546 -14.76 35.48 -28.12
N SER A 547 -15.67 35.94 -28.97
CA SER A 547 -16.23 35.25 -30.13
C SER A 547 -16.54 36.27 -31.24
N THR A 548 -17.63 36.09 -31.98
CA THR A 548 -18.08 36.98 -33.05
C THR A 548 -19.54 37.35 -32.90
N ILE A 549 -19.94 38.48 -33.51
CA ILE A 549 -21.33 38.94 -33.49
C ILE A 549 -22.18 37.94 -34.27
N GLY A 550 -23.31 37.52 -33.68
CA GLY A 550 -24.29 36.64 -34.32
C GLY A 550 -23.76 35.27 -34.76
N MET A 551 -22.68 34.77 -34.12
CA MET A 551 -22.02 33.49 -34.47
C MET A 551 -21.51 33.42 -35.92
N GLN A 552 -21.32 34.58 -36.56
CA GLN A 552 -20.85 34.72 -37.94
C GLN A 552 -19.34 34.46 -38.04
N ASN A 553 -18.83 34.33 -39.27
CA ASN A 553 -17.39 34.09 -39.48
C ASN A 553 -16.55 35.27 -38.96
N LEU A 554 -15.35 34.93 -38.48
CA LEU A 554 -14.37 35.90 -38.03
C LEU A 554 -13.92 36.76 -39.22
N GLY A 555 -13.84 38.07 -39.01
CA GLY A 555 -13.42 39.01 -40.03
C GLY A 555 -11.90 39.13 -40.18
N ARG A 556 -11.45 40.24 -40.76
CA ARG A 556 -10.03 40.51 -41.03
C ARG A 556 -9.32 40.93 -39.75
N CYS A 557 -8.15 40.34 -39.47
CA CYS A 557 -7.23 40.84 -38.44
C CYS A 557 -6.70 42.23 -38.82
N TYR A 558 -6.85 43.21 -37.95
CA TYR A 558 -6.39 44.59 -38.21
C TYR A 558 -5.36 45.11 -37.22
N ALA A 559 -5.13 44.43 -36.08
CA ALA A 559 -3.99 44.71 -35.22
C ALA A 559 -3.53 43.48 -34.46
N THR A 560 -2.25 43.48 -34.08
CA THR A 560 -1.56 42.40 -33.36
C THR A 560 -0.60 42.98 -32.34
N GLN A 561 -0.61 42.46 -31.11
CA GLN A 561 0.28 42.89 -30.03
C GLN A 561 0.74 41.69 -29.20
N ALA A 562 2.00 41.70 -28.79
CA ALA A 562 2.57 40.67 -27.92
C ALA A 562 2.55 41.14 -26.46
N TYR A 563 2.12 40.27 -25.56
CA TYR A 563 2.06 40.54 -24.12
C TYR A 563 2.14 39.23 -23.33
N GLY A 564 2.95 39.20 -22.26
CA GLY A 564 3.05 38.03 -21.38
C GLY A 564 3.40 36.71 -22.09
N GLY A 565 4.26 36.76 -23.12
CA GLY A 565 4.65 35.58 -23.90
C GLY A 565 3.58 35.07 -24.89
N ARG A 566 2.49 35.81 -25.09
CA ARG A 566 1.40 35.48 -26.02
C ARG A 566 1.19 36.59 -27.05
N VAL A 567 0.60 36.23 -28.20
CA VAL A 567 0.24 37.18 -29.26
C VAL A 567 -1.27 37.34 -29.30
N TYR A 568 -1.74 38.55 -29.01
CA TYR A 568 -3.13 38.95 -29.09
C TYR A 568 -3.42 39.57 -30.44
N ARG A 569 -4.59 39.23 -31.00
CA ARG A 569 -5.05 39.71 -32.30
C ARG A 569 -6.49 40.21 -32.19
N THR A 570 -6.78 41.34 -32.83
CA THR A 570 -8.14 41.86 -32.96
C THR A 570 -8.57 41.87 -34.43
N TYR A 571 -9.86 41.59 -34.63
CA TYR A 571 -10.45 41.28 -35.92
C TYR A 571 -11.74 42.08 -36.09
N THR A 572 -12.10 42.39 -37.33
CA THR A 572 -13.46 42.85 -37.61
C THR A 572 -14.46 41.76 -37.24
N ASN A 573 -15.69 42.15 -36.88
CA ASN A 573 -16.73 41.23 -36.39
C ASN A 573 -16.38 40.49 -35.08
N SER A 574 -15.48 41.04 -34.24
CA SER A 574 -15.22 40.51 -32.90
C SER A 574 -16.36 40.86 -31.93
N HIS A 575 -16.59 40.00 -30.94
CA HIS A 575 -17.57 40.24 -29.87
C HIS A 575 -17.11 39.62 -28.55
N SER A 576 -17.63 40.11 -27.42
CA SER A 576 -17.42 39.54 -26.09
C SER A 576 -18.75 39.26 -25.42
N VAL A 577 -18.87 38.07 -24.82
CA VAL A 577 -20.12 37.57 -24.24
C VAL A 577 -19.86 36.82 -22.93
N VAL A 578 -20.90 36.63 -22.12
CA VAL A 578 -20.79 35.80 -20.90
C VAL A 578 -21.41 34.43 -21.15
N LEU A 579 -20.56 33.41 -21.15
CA LEU A 579 -20.98 32.02 -21.08
C LEU A 579 -21.58 31.77 -19.70
N ARG A 580 -22.87 31.41 -19.66
CA ARG A 580 -23.64 31.26 -18.42
C ARG A 580 -24.12 29.83 -18.20
N GLY A 581 -23.86 28.91 -19.13
CA GLY A 581 -24.33 27.54 -19.02
C GLY A 581 -24.14 26.71 -20.28
N PHE A 582 -24.48 25.43 -20.17
CA PHE A 582 -24.44 24.47 -21.27
C PHE A 582 -25.48 23.36 -21.09
N ASN A 583 -25.69 22.61 -22.17
CA ASN A 583 -26.34 21.30 -22.17
C ASN A 583 -25.55 20.37 -23.10
N ARG A 584 -24.92 19.33 -22.52
CA ARG A 584 -24.04 18.40 -23.24
C ARG A 584 -24.81 17.56 -24.23
N SER A 585 -25.93 16.98 -23.78
CA SER A 585 -26.80 16.14 -24.63
C SER A 585 -27.37 16.88 -25.85
N LEU A 586 -27.60 18.20 -25.74
CA LEU A 586 -28.10 19.02 -26.84
C LEU A 586 -26.98 19.71 -27.64
N GLY A 587 -25.71 19.53 -27.27
CA GLY A 587 -24.60 20.26 -27.90
C GLY A 587 -24.78 21.78 -27.88
N THR A 588 -25.37 22.33 -26.81
CA THR A 588 -25.82 23.73 -26.73
C THR A 588 -25.14 24.47 -25.59
N VAL A 589 -24.85 25.75 -25.78
CA VAL A 589 -24.44 26.68 -24.72
C VAL A 589 -25.45 27.81 -24.53
N TYR A 590 -25.52 28.31 -23.30
CA TYR A 590 -26.36 29.45 -22.92
C TYR A 590 -25.47 30.66 -22.68
N ILE A 591 -25.82 31.79 -23.30
CA ILE A 591 -24.99 32.99 -23.33
C ILE A 591 -25.84 34.19 -22.94
N ALA A 592 -25.28 35.08 -22.11
CA ALA A 592 -25.75 36.45 -21.95
C ALA A 592 -24.96 37.36 -22.91
N ASP A 593 -25.64 37.79 -23.97
CA ASP A 593 -25.09 38.61 -25.04
C ASP A 593 -25.61 40.06 -24.91
N SER A 594 -24.71 41.02 -24.72
CA SER A 594 -25.06 42.45 -24.55
C SER A 594 -25.64 43.12 -25.81
N LEU A 595 -25.64 42.43 -26.96
CA LEU A 595 -26.29 42.86 -28.20
C LEU A 595 -27.58 42.11 -28.50
N SER A 596 -27.71 40.85 -28.06
CA SER A 596 -28.79 39.95 -28.47
C SER A 596 -29.67 39.44 -27.32
N GLY A 597 -29.34 39.76 -26.08
CA GLY A 597 -30.02 39.23 -24.89
C GLY A 597 -29.55 37.81 -24.54
N TYR A 598 -30.45 37.01 -23.95
CA TYR A 598 -30.17 35.60 -23.68
C TYR A 598 -30.30 34.78 -24.97
N VAL A 599 -29.23 34.10 -25.36
CA VAL A 599 -29.19 33.27 -26.57
C VAL A 599 -28.70 31.86 -26.26
N SER A 600 -29.23 30.89 -27.03
CA SER A 600 -28.84 29.48 -27.01
C SER A 600 -28.16 29.14 -28.32
N ASN A 601 -26.90 28.72 -28.28
CA ASN A 601 -26.07 28.54 -29.47
C ASN A 601 -25.44 27.14 -29.52
N SER A 602 -25.10 26.67 -30.72
CA SER A 602 -24.31 25.44 -30.92
C SER A 602 -22.95 25.56 -30.21
N ALA A 603 -22.67 24.60 -29.32
CA ALA A 603 -21.42 24.51 -28.57
C ALA A 603 -20.21 24.33 -29.49
N GLU A 604 -20.34 23.51 -30.53
CA GLU A 604 -19.30 23.28 -31.52
C GLU A 604 -18.96 24.56 -32.29
N ARG A 605 -19.98 25.28 -32.76
CA ARG A 605 -19.76 26.51 -33.53
C ARG A 605 -19.07 27.58 -32.69
N ILE A 606 -19.49 27.77 -31.45
CA ILE A 606 -18.85 28.78 -30.60
C ILE A 606 -17.45 28.35 -30.16
N ALA A 607 -17.21 27.05 -29.93
CA ALA A 607 -15.88 26.54 -29.61
C ALA A 607 -14.87 26.84 -30.73
N SER A 608 -15.31 26.68 -31.99
CA SER A 608 -14.51 27.04 -33.16
C SER A 608 -14.19 28.54 -33.21
N LEU A 609 -15.19 29.41 -33.01
CA LEU A 609 -15.00 30.86 -33.03
C LEU A 609 -14.15 31.35 -31.86
N TYR A 610 -14.36 30.81 -30.67
CA TYR A 610 -13.55 31.06 -29.48
C TYR A 610 -12.08 30.72 -29.72
N SER A 611 -11.80 29.54 -30.29
CA SER A 611 -10.43 29.13 -30.65
C SER A 611 -9.81 30.09 -31.67
N GLN A 612 -10.55 30.45 -32.73
CA GLN A 612 -10.11 31.44 -33.73
C GLN A 612 -9.85 32.83 -33.13
N ARG A 613 -10.56 33.21 -32.06
CA ARG A 613 -10.33 34.45 -31.30
C ARG A 613 -9.16 34.37 -30.31
N GLY A 614 -8.38 33.29 -30.36
CA GLY A 614 -7.22 33.09 -29.50
C GLY A 614 -7.55 32.51 -28.13
N ALA A 615 -8.71 31.85 -27.99
CA ALA A 615 -9.18 31.22 -26.77
C ALA A 615 -9.14 32.17 -25.56
N GLN A 616 -9.57 33.41 -25.74
CA GLN A 616 -9.56 34.43 -24.68
C GLN A 616 -10.72 34.22 -23.72
N ALA A 617 -10.42 34.12 -22.42
CA ALA A 617 -11.40 33.86 -21.39
C ALA A 617 -11.02 34.51 -20.04
N VAL A 618 -12.02 35.07 -19.36
CA VAL A 618 -11.87 35.64 -18.01
C VAL A 618 -12.93 35.04 -17.10
N VAL A 619 -12.53 34.61 -15.91
CA VAL A 619 -13.43 34.10 -14.86
C VAL A 619 -13.24 34.89 -13.58
N LEU A 620 -14.33 35.14 -12.86
CA LEU A 620 -14.32 35.71 -11.52
C LEU A 620 -14.64 34.58 -10.55
N LYS A 621 -13.77 34.33 -9.56
CA LYS A 621 -13.97 33.28 -8.56
C LYS A 621 -13.33 33.63 -7.22
#